data_AF-A0A8J6HVK7-F1
#
_entry.id   AF-A0A8J6HVK7-F1
#
_cell.length_a   1.000
_cell.length_b   1.000
_cell.length_c   1.000
_cell.angle_alpha   90.00
_cell.angle_beta   90.00
_cell.angle_gamma   90.00
#
_symmetry.space_group_name_H-M   'P 1'
#
loop_
_entity.id
_entity.type
_entity.pdbx_description
1 polymer ?
#
loop_
_entity_poly.entity_id
_entity_poly.type
_entity_poly.pdbx_seq_one_letter_code
_entity_poly.pdbx_strand_id
1 'polypeptide(L)' 'MLSVQVWILVCLSALVSSQSIIEAGLEPLDASGTIECHRRMYTYRVTQTDDNGKQCWDTLSVMACWGRCDSNEVWIFPT' A
#
# COMPACT_ATOMS: atom_id res chain seq x y z
N MET A 1 23.83 0.46 -40.33
CA MET A 1 22.82 1.29 -39.62
C MET A 1 21.73 0.44 -38.98
N LEU A 2 21.22 -0.63 -39.61
CA LEU A 2 20.26 -1.56 -38.98
C LEU A 2 20.82 -2.30 -37.75
N SER A 3 22.09 -2.71 -37.77
CA SER A 3 22.69 -3.46 -36.65
C SER A 3 22.65 -2.69 -35.33
N VAL A 4 22.97 -1.40 -35.36
CA VAL A 4 22.96 -0.53 -34.17
C VAL A 4 21.55 -0.38 -33.60
N GLN A 5 20.53 -0.27 -34.45
CA GLN A 5 19.14 -0.18 -33.99
C GLN A 5 18.65 -1.47 -33.34
N VAL A 6 19.05 -2.62 -33.86
CA VAL A 6 18.74 -3.93 -33.25
C VAL A 6 19.36 -4.04 -31.86
N TRP A 7 20.61 -3.61 -31.69
CA TRP A 7 21.28 -3.62 -30.38
C TRP A 7 20.62 -2.67 -29.37
N ILE A 8 20.20 -1.47 -29.81
CA ILE A 8 19.49 -0.52 -28.95
C ILE A 8 18.16 -1.10 -28.46
N LEU A 9 17.39 -1.76 -29.35
CA LEU A 9 16.12 -2.38 -29.00
C LEU A 9 16.29 -3.55 -28.02
N VAL A 10 17.34 -4.35 -28.17
CA VAL A 10 17.68 -5.46 -27.25
C VAL A 10 18.09 -4.93 -25.87
N CYS A 11 18.84 -3.82 -25.81
CA CYS A 11 19.20 -3.21 -24.54
C CYS A 11 17.99 -2.59 -23.81
N LEU A 12 17.08 -1.95 -24.56
CA LEU A 12 15.88 -1.34 -24.00
C LEU A 12 14.92 -2.38 -23.40
N SER A 13 14.75 -3.54 -24.05
CA SER A 13 13.88 -4.60 -23.51
C SER A 13 14.45 -5.26 -22.26
N ALA A 14 15.78 -5.38 -22.14
CA ALA A 14 16.43 -5.89 -20.94
C ALA A 14 16.24 -4.97 -19.71
N LEU A 15 16.17 -3.65 -19.92
CA LEU A 15 15.93 -2.67 -18.84
C LEU A 15 14.51 -2.76 -18.26
N VAL A 16 13.50 -3.08 -19.09
CA VAL A 16 12.09 -3.17 -18.65
C VAL A 16 11.87 -4.37 -17.72
N SER A 17 12.56 -5.49 -17.97
CA SER A 17 12.42 -6.74 -17.21
C SER A 17 12.93 -6.66 -15.76
N SER A 18 13.59 -5.57 -15.37
CA SER A 18 14.15 -5.39 -14.03
C SER A 18 13.22 -4.66 -13.04
N GLN A 19 12.01 -4.27 -13.45
CA GLN A 19 11.03 -3.69 -12.51
C GLN A 19 10.29 -4.82 -11.78
N SER A 20 10.87 -5.34 -10.70
CA SER A 20 10.12 -6.12 -9.73
C SER A 20 9.26 -5.18 -8.89
N ILE A 21 7.97 -5.09 -9.20
CA ILE A 21 7.01 -4.60 -8.22
C ILE A 21 6.95 -5.70 -7.15
N ILE A 22 7.63 -5.50 -6.03
CA ILE A 22 7.56 -6.40 -4.88
C ILE A 22 6.17 -6.21 -4.29
N GLU A 23 5.23 -7.05 -4.73
CA GLU A 23 3.96 -7.23 -4.03
C GLU A 23 4.30 -7.97 -2.73
N ALA A 24 4.53 -7.20 -1.66
CA ALA A 24 4.77 -7.74 -0.34
C ALA A 24 3.51 -8.52 0.07
N GLY A 25 3.57 -9.85 -0.03
CA GLY A 25 2.55 -10.76 0.46
C GLY A 25 2.39 -10.55 1.96
N LEU A 26 1.38 -9.77 2.34
CA LEU A 26 0.87 -9.76 3.70
C LEU A 26 0.16 -11.09 3.89
N GLU A 27 0.81 -11.99 4.61
CA GLU A 27 0.13 -13.13 5.21
C GLU A 27 -1.14 -12.62 5.90
N PRO A 28 -2.29 -13.28 5.70
CA PRO A 28 -3.53 -12.87 6.34
C PRO A 28 -3.40 -13.19 7.83
N LEU A 29 -2.90 -12.22 8.61
CA LEU A 29 -3.02 -12.25 10.05
C LEU A 29 -4.52 -12.34 10.38
N ASP A 30 -4.92 -13.45 10.98
CA ASP A 30 -6.30 -13.70 11.36
C ASP A 30 -6.76 -12.63 12.35
N ALA A 31 -7.57 -11.70 11.82
CA ALA A 31 -8.21 -10.59 12.53
C ALA A 31 -9.00 -11.02 13.76
N SER A 32 -9.44 -12.27 13.77
CA SER A 32 -10.33 -12.80 14.78
C SER A 32 -9.59 -13.27 16.03
N GLY A 33 -8.28 -13.55 15.94
CA GLY A 33 -7.51 -14.21 16.99
C GLY A 33 -6.61 -13.31 17.83
N THR A 34 -6.28 -12.11 17.37
CA THR A 34 -5.28 -11.23 18.01
C THR A 34 -5.94 -9.96 18.57
N ILE A 35 -5.68 -9.66 19.85
CA ILE A 35 -6.15 -8.43 20.53
C ILE A 35 -5.12 -7.29 20.38
N GLU A 36 -4.07 -7.51 19.58
CA GLU A 36 -2.95 -6.59 19.45
C GLU A 36 -3.13 -5.63 18.25
N CYS A 37 -2.50 -4.46 18.36
CA CYS A 37 -2.42 -3.48 17.29
C CYS A 37 -1.19 -3.77 16.42
N HIS A 38 -1.42 -3.91 15.11
CA HIS A 38 -0.40 -4.29 14.15
C HIS A 38 -0.33 -3.28 12.98
N ARG A 39 0.79 -3.30 12.25
CA ARG A 39 0.95 -2.54 11.02
C ARG A 39 0.55 -3.41 9.82
N ARG A 40 -0.32 -2.90 8.97
CA ARG A 40 -0.86 -3.60 7.80
C ARG A 40 -0.85 -2.68 6.58
N MET A 41 -0.58 -3.24 5.39
CA MET A 41 -0.74 -2.50 4.14
C MET A 41 -2.23 -2.36 3.82
N TYR A 42 -2.64 -1.14 3.53
CA TYR A 42 -3.96 -0.81 3.04
C TYR A 42 -3.87 -0.22 1.65
N THR A 43 -4.76 -0.69 0.79
CA THR A 43 -4.93 -0.15 -0.55
C THR A 43 -6.10 0.80 -0.55
N TYR A 44 -5.83 2.08 -0.78
CA TYR A 44 -6.83 3.15 -0.84
C TYR A 44 -6.98 3.66 -2.26
N ARG A 45 -8.22 3.94 -2.66
CA ARG A 45 -8.49 4.76 -3.84
C ARG A 45 -8.50 6.22 -3.42
N VAL A 46 -7.50 6.98 -3.86
CA VAL A 46 -7.41 8.41 -3.62
C VAL A 46 -7.92 9.19 -4.82
N THR A 47 -8.51 10.35 -4.53
CA THR A 47 -9.02 11.27 -5.54
C THR A 47 -8.57 12.67 -5.18
N GLN A 48 -8.05 13.41 -6.16
CA GLN A 48 -7.70 14.82 -6.02
C GLN A 48 -8.43 15.62 -7.10
N THR A 49 -9.02 16.73 -6.70
CA THR A 49 -9.74 17.65 -7.59
C THR A 49 -8.99 18.98 -7.63
N ASP A 50 -8.78 19.53 -8.83
CA ASP A 50 -8.16 20.85 -9.02
C ASP A 50 -9.18 22.00 -8.86
N ASP A 51 -8.71 23.25 -8.84
CA ASP A 51 -9.55 24.45 -8.71
C ASP A 51 -10.51 24.64 -9.89
N ASN A 52 -10.23 23.99 -11.04
CA ASN A 52 -11.07 24.01 -12.24
C ASN A 52 -12.06 22.83 -12.28
N GLY A 53 -12.15 22.04 -11.22
CA GLY A 53 -13.06 20.89 -11.10
C GLY A 53 -12.61 19.63 -11.85
N LYS A 54 -11.39 19.58 -12.39
CA LYS A 54 -10.85 18.34 -12.97
C LYS A 54 -10.41 17.41 -11.86
N GLN A 55 -10.69 16.13 -12.03
CA GLN A 55 -10.38 15.11 -11.03
C GLN A 55 -9.41 14.06 -11.56
N CYS A 56 -8.37 13.81 -10.78
CA CYS A 56 -7.47 12.69 -10.96
C CYS A 56 -7.73 11.67 -9.84
N TRP A 57 -7.62 10.38 -10.14
CA TRP A 57 -7.78 9.32 -9.17
C TRP A 57 -6.72 8.25 -9.38
N ASP A 58 -6.28 7.65 -8.28
CA ASP A 58 -5.29 6.58 -8.31
C ASP A 58 -5.49 5.63 -7.12
N THR A 59 -4.85 4.48 -7.18
CA THR A 59 -4.86 3.46 -6.13
C THR A 59 -3.48 3.34 -5.51
N LEU A 60 -3.37 3.65 -4.22
CA LEU A 60 -2.10 3.60 -3.49
C LEU A 60 -2.15 2.63 -2.32
N SER A 61 -1.03 1.95 -2.11
CA SER A 61 -0.82 1.04 -1.00
C SER A 61 0.07 1.69 0.03
N VAL A 62 -0.42 1.84 1.26
CA VAL A 62 0.30 2.46 2.37
C VAL A 62 0.23 1.59 3.62
N MET A 63 1.26 1.67 4.45
CA MET A 63 1.25 1.03 5.76
C MET A 63 0.41 1.87 6.75
N ALA A 64 -0.58 1.25 7.37
CA ALA A 64 -1.38 1.86 8.45
C ALA A 64 -1.53 0.91 9.64
N CYS A 65 -1.99 1.45 10.77
CA CYS A 65 -2.26 0.67 11.98
C CYS A 65 -3.63 0.00 11.90
N TRP A 66 -3.71 -1.23 12.40
CA TRP A 66 -4.95 -2.00 12.49
C TRP A 66 -4.87 -3.05 13.58
N GLY A 67 -5.97 -3.24 14.29
CA GLY A 67 -6.08 -4.24 15.33
C GLY A 67 -7.11 -3.83 16.37
N ARG A 68 -7.01 -4.43 17.56
CA ARG A 68 -7.83 -4.10 18.72
C ARG A 68 -6.92 -3.55 19.83
N CYS A 69 -7.55 -2.93 20.82
CA CYS A 69 -6.88 -2.47 22.04
C CYS A 69 -7.71 -2.90 23.23
N ASP A 70 -7.06 -3.38 24.28
CA ASP A 70 -7.72 -3.62 25.56
C ASP A 70 -8.05 -2.29 26.23
N SER A 71 -9.30 -2.14 26.63
CA SER A 71 -9.78 -0.98 27.38
C SER A 71 -10.69 -1.46 28.52
N ASN A 72 -10.62 -0.77 29.65
CA ASN A 72 -11.47 -1.07 30.80
C ASN A 72 -12.06 0.23 31.37
N GLU A 73 -13.29 0.15 31.85
CA GLU A 73 -13.91 1.22 32.61
C GLU A 73 -13.44 1.17 34.07
N VAL A 74 -13.34 2.33 34.72
CA VAL A 74 -12.97 2.45 36.12
C VAL A 74 -14.08 3.20 36.86
N TRP A 75 -14.78 2.50 37.75
CA TRP A 75 -15.76 3.10 38.65
C TRP A 75 -15.07 3.57 39.94
N ILE A 76 -14.66 4.84 39.97
CA ILE A 76 -14.29 5.47 41.24
C ILE A 76 -15.59 5.92 41.93
N PHE A 77 -15.97 5.24 43.01
CA PHE A 77 -17.01 5.75 43.91
C PHE A 77 -16.32 6.70 44.90
N PRO A 78 -16.62 8.02 44.89
CA PRO A 78 -16.11 8.92 45.91
C PRO A 78 -16.70 8.55 47.27
N THR A 79 -15.82 8.18 48.20
CA THR A 79 -16.11 7.99 49.64
C THR A 79 -16.31 9.31 50.34
#